data_AF-A0A7S3RKQ9-F1
#
_entry.id   AF-A0A7S3RKQ9-F1
#
_cell.length_a   1.000
_cell.length_b   1.000
_cell.length_c   1.000
_cell.angle_alpha   90.00
_cell.angle_beta   90.00
_cell.angle_gamma   90.00
#
_symmetry.space_group_name_H-M   'P 1'
#
loop_
_entity.id
_entity.type
_entity.pdbx_description
1 polymer ?
#
loop_
_entity_poly.entity_id
_entity_poly.type
_entity_poly.pdbx_seq_one_letter_code
_entity_poly.pdbx_strand_id
1 'polypeptide(L)'
;AATKLRQGPHPSPKPFAMSSNRQTMAVALAAAAGTLFASSHAFMQGGGNCALAQHTTLRGAAGAAAAARVADEPTNLNRAALGLAFGVLTAATAARGSKRAPKRSGVARAATENYGEDLAVPQDSFCVLGLAHCFEQVQGKLQDSFVLEPMTASTVEVINNGAATSYEAFVGTTVGMILAQDTSAVPSELLNGREVSWASDLEFRTGCAARTWMREHASTVVRKLAPDGVVKSGFNTSTKDKRILNFVHEVKDSDNVKQDMSIDVYGREGEEDGDAEDQIADLYNV
;
A
#
# COMPACT_ATOMS: atom_id res chain seq x y z
N ALA A 1 43.27 23.64 48.34
CA ALA A 1 41.98 23.15 48.87
C ALA A 1 41.16 22.61 47.69
N ALA A 2 41.09 21.29 47.54
CA ALA A 2 40.42 20.63 46.41
C ALA A 2 39.24 19.80 46.95
N THR A 3 38.02 20.26 46.67
CA THR A 3 36.79 19.68 47.20
C THR A 3 36.27 18.62 46.22
N LYS A 4 36.33 17.36 46.65
CA LYS A 4 35.91 16.18 45.91
C LYS A 4 34.40 15.98 46.10
N LEU A 5 33.59 16.30 45.08
CA LEU A 5 32.14 16.04 45.07
C LEU A 5 31.89 14.53 44.92
N ARG A 6 31.35 13.90 45.98
CA ARG A 6 30.85 12.52 45.96
C ARG A 6 29.48 12.49 45.28
N GLN A 7 29.36 11.76 44.18
CA GLN A 7 28.08 11.35 43.61
C GLN A 7 27.49 10.20 44.44
N GLY A 8 26.23 10.35 44.86
CA GLY A 8 25.47 9.32 45.59
C GLY A 8 24.91 8.23 44.66
N PRO A 9 24.47 7.09 45.22
CA PRO A 9 24.04 5.93 44.44
C PRO A 9 22.67 6.14 43.78
N HIS A 10 22.57 5.78 42.51
CA HIS A 10 21.33 5.73 41.75
C HIS A 10 20.37 4.66 42.30
N PRO A 11 19.06 4.94 42.44
CA PRO A 11 18.06 3.95 42.81
C PRO A 11 17.78 2.99 41.63
N SER A 12 17.77 1.70 41.93
CA SER A 12 17.43 0.63 40.98
C SER A 12 15.93 0.60 40.66
N PRO A 13 15.54 0.27 39.42
CA PRO A 13 14.13 0.16 39.03
C PRO A 13 13.48 -1.10 39.64
N LYS A 14 12.30 -0.92 40.23
CA LYS A 14 11.45 -2.02 40.73
C LYS A 14 10.77 -2.75 39.57
N PRO A 15 10.68 -4.09 39.59
CA PRO A 15 9.95 -4.84 38.57
C PRO A 15 8.44 -4.62 38.68
N PHE A 16 7.81 -4.33 37.54
CA PHE A 16 6.36 -4.22 37.36
C PHE A 16 5.71 -5.61 37.52
N ALA A 17 4.79 -5.75 38.47
CA ALA A 17 3.97 -6.96 38.63
C ALA A 17 2.83 -6.95 37.60
N MET A 18 2.82 -7.95 36.71
CA MET A 18 1.68 -8.22 35.81
C MET A 18 0.56 -8.92 36.61
N SER A 19 -0.57 -8.25 36.83
CA SER A 19 -1.79 -8.92 37.30
C SER A 19 -2.54 -9.54 36.12
N SER A 20 -2.46 -10.87 36.02
CA SER A 20 -3.32 -11.69 35.16
C SER A 20 -4.76 -11.63 35.67
N ASN A 21 -5.64 -10.92 34.96
CA ASN A 21 -7.08 -10.98 35.20
C ASN A 21 -7.72 -11.93 34.19
N ARG A 22 -7.82 -13.21 34.56
CA ARG A 22 -8.69 -14.19 33.90
C ARG A 22 -9.97 -14.29 34.72
N GLN A 23 -11.06 -13.76 34.19
CA GLN A 23 -12.40 -14.13 34.64
C GLN A 23 -13.17 -14.73 33.47
N THR A 24 -13.27 -16.04 33.55
CA THR A 24 -14.33 -16.90 33.03
C THR A 24 -15.69 -16.45 33.54
N MET A 25 -16.70 -16.32 32.68
CA MET A 25 -18.10 -16.50 33.03
C MET A 25 -18.81 -17.23 31.90
N ALA A 26 -19.52 -18.28 32.30
CA ALA A 26 -20.19 -19.26 31.48
C ALA A 26 -21.65 -18.87 31.22
N VAL A 27 -22.15 -19.33 30.06
CA VAL A 27 -23.46 -19.95 29.79
C VAL A 27 -24.63 -19.56 30.70
N ALA A 28 -25.64 -18.92 30.11
CA ALA A 28 -27.04 -19.06 30.54
C ALA A 28 -27.92 -19.34 29.31
N LEU A 29 -28.39 -20.59 29.25
CA LEU A 29 -29.42 -21.10 28.37
C LEU A 29 -30.77 -20.84 29.06
N ALA A 30 -31.69 -20.13 28.42
CA ALA A 30 -33.09 -20.10 28.84
C ALA A 30 -34.01 -19.99 27.63
N ALA A 31 -34.78 -21.05 27.44
CA ALA A 31 -35.88 -21.15 26.49
C ALA A 31 -37.08 -20.34 26.98
N ALA A 32 -37.81 -19.72 26.05
CA ALA A 32 -39.22 -19.39 26.24
C ALA A 32 -39.95 -19.50 24.90
N ALA A 33 -40.99 -20.32 24.92
CA ALA A 33 -41.83 -20.69 23.81
C ALA A 33 -42.91 -19.65 23.52
N GLY A 34 -43.22 -19.49 22.23
CA GLY A 34 -44.57 -19.44 21.69
C GLY A 34 -45.46 -18.21 21.98
N THR A 35 -45.81 -17.49 20.92
CA THR A 35 -47.24 -17.24 20.62
C THR A 35 -47.45 -16.93 19.14
N LEU A 36 -48.34 -17.72 18.53
CA LEU A 36 -48.96 -17.51 17.23
C LEU A 36 -49.90 -16.31 17.30
N PHE A 37 -49.90 -15.44 16.28
CA PHE A 37 -51.12 -14.77 15.84
C PHE A 37 -51.09 -14.62 14.31
N ALA A 38 -52.06 -15.29 13.69
CA ALA A 38 -52.46 -15.10 12.32
C ALA A 38 -53.47 -13.95 12.26
N SER A 39 -53.40 -13.12 11.22
CA SER A 39 -54.58 -12.42 10.71
C SER A 39 -54.40 -12.11 9.23
N SER A 40 -55.27 -12.73 8.44
CA SER A 40 -55.48 -12.51 7.01
C SER A 40 -56.56 -11.45 6.81
N HIS A 41 -56.44 -10.63 5.77
CA HIS A 41 -57.51 -10.05 4.93
C HIS A 41 -56.80 -9.16 3.87
N ALA A 42 -56.57 -9.60 2.63
CA ALA A 42 -57.50 -9.67 1.50
C ALA A 42 -58.11 -8.30 1.10
N PHE A 43 -57.59 -7.69 0.02
CA PHE A 43 -58.42 -6.92 -0.91
C PHE A 43 -57.86 -6.92 -2.35
N MET A 44 -58.80 -7.14 -3.27
CA MET A 44 -58.81 -7.21 -4.74
C MET A 44 -58.45 -5.85 -5.41
N GLN A 45 -58.24 -5.65 -6.73
CA GLN A 45 -58.42 -6.40 -7.98
C GLN A 45 -57.74 -5.61 -9.13
N GLY A 46 -57.34 -6.32 -10.20
CA GLY A 46 -57.33 -5.83 -11.60
C GLY A 46 -56.00 -5.26 -12.10
N GLY A 47 -55.41 -5.66 -13.22
CA GLY A 47 -55.79 -6.57 -14.31
C GLY A 47 -55.01 -6.16 -15.58
N GLY A 48 -54.65 -7.12 -16.44
CA GLY A 48 -54.34 -6.85 -17.86
C GLY A 48 -52.97 -7.28 -18.42
N ASN A 49 -52.89 -8.56 -18.78
CA ASN A 49 -52.39 -9.18 -20.04
C ASN A 49 -51.15 -8.66 -20.81
N CYS A 50 -50.21 -9.59 -21.09
CA CYS A 50 -49.80 -10.12 -22.42
C CYS A 50 -48.40 -10.77 -22.29
N ALA A 51 -48.27 -12.10 -22.22
CA ALA A 51 -48.14 -13.03 -23.34
C ALA A 51 -46.92 -12.78 -24.24
N LEU A 52 -45.87 -13.62 -24.15
CA LEU A 52 -45.48 -14.56 -25.21
C LEU A 52 -44.42 -15.55 -24.72
N ALA A 53 -44.65 -16.82 -25.04
CA ALA A 53 -43.78 -17.96 -24.79
C ALA A 53 -42.59 -18.00 -25.77
N GLN A 54 -41.52 -18.72 -25.40
CA GLN A 54 -41.01 -19.80 -26.26
C GLN A 54 -40.19 -20.83 -25.47
N HIS A 55 -40.44 -22.06 -25.89
CA HIS A 55 -40.13 -23.35 -25.32
C HIS A 55 -38.86 -23.88 -26.00
N THR A 56 -37.89 -24.43 -25.26
CA THR A 56 -37.02 -25.48 -25.83
C THR A 56 -36.43 -26.37 -24.74
N THR A 57 -36.93 -27.61 -24.74
CA THR A 57 -36.43 -28.81 -24.06
C THR A 57 -35.45 -29.56 -24.96
N LEU A 58 -34.42 -30.18 -24.36
CA LEU A 58 -33.75 -31.44 -24.76
C LEU A 58 -32.83 -31.85 -23.57
N ARG A 59 -33.15 -32.86 -22.74
CA ARG A 59 -32.78 -34.31 -22.87
C ARG A 59 -31.41 -34.49 -23.52
N GLY A 60 -30.40 -35.16 -22.96
CA GLY A 60 -30.24 -36.01 -21.78
C GLY A 60 -29.13 -37.03 -22.11
N ALA A 61 -28.30 -37.45 -21.14
CA ALA A 61 -27.61 -38.76 -21.16
C ALA A 61 -26.87 -38.98 -19.84
N ALA A 62 -27.17 -40.12 -19.21
CA ALA A 62 -26.46 -40.71 -18.09
C ALA A 62 -25.36 -41.66 -18.58
N GLY A 63 -24.37 -41.92 -17.72
CA GLY A 63 -23.35 -42.97 -17.88
C GLY A 63 -22.20 -42.70 -16.90
N ALA A 64 -22.26 -43.21 -15.68
CA ALA A 64 -21.82 -44.54 -15.26
C ALA A 64 -20.32 -44.61 -14.86
N ALA A 65 -20.15 -44.82 -13.55
CA ALA A 65 -19.07 -45.46 -12.81
C ALA A 65 -17.90 -46.12 -13.57
N ALA A 66 -16.68 -45.89 -13.07
CA ALA A 66 -15.73 -46.98 -12.81
C ALA A 66 -14.65 -46.51 -11.81
N ALA A 67 -14.63 -47.19 -10.67
CA ALA A 67 -13.55 -47.19 -9.68
C ALA A 67 -12.50 -48.25 -10.04
N ALA A 68 -11.33 -48.14 -9.39
CA ALA A 68 -10.22 -49.09 -9.32
C ALA A 68 -9.26 -49.05 -10.54
N ARG A 69 -7.93 -49.12 -10.40
CA ARG A 69 -7.14 -49.94 -9.47
C ARG A 69 -5.76 -49.34 -9.19
N VAL A 70 -5.31 -49.60 -7.97
CA VAL A 70 -3.93 -49.65 -7.47
C VAL A 70 -3.23 -50.88 -8.06
N ALA A 71 -1.93 -50.75 -8.36
CA ALA A 71 -0.86 -51.77 -8.58
C ALA A 71 0.02 -51.29 -9.75
N ASP A 72 1.34 -51.45 -9.80
CA ASP A 72 2.37 -51.95 -8.90
C ASP A 72 3.70 -51.45 -9.50
N GLU A 73 4.68 -51.10 -8.67
CA GLU A 73 6.07 -50.97 -9.12
C GLU A 73 6.66 -52.36 -9.38
N PRO A 74 7.66 -52.47 -10.27
CA PRO A 74 8.78 -53.31 -9.93
C PRO A 74 10.13 -52.59 -10.09
N THR A 75 10.91 -52.76 -9.04
CA THR A 75 12.32 -52.41 -8.91
C THR A 75 13.25 -53.18 -9.87
N ASN A 76 14.40 -52.55 -10.11
CA ASN A 76 15.77 -53.10 -10.10
C ASN A 76 16.49 -53.52 -11.41
N LEU A 77 17.58 -52.75 -11.62
CA LEU A 77 18.98 -53.15 -11.83
C LEU A 77 19.50 -53.66 -13.18
N ASN A 78 20.54 -52.93 -13.60
CA ASN A 78 21.78 -53.36 -14.29
C ASN A 78 21.72 -53.71 -15.78
N ARG A 79 22.35 -52.85 -16.58
CA ARG A 79 23.63 -53.19 -17.23
C ARG A 79 24.33 -51.97 -17.82
N ALA A 80 25.50 -51.67 -17.25
CA ALA A 80 26.58 -50.99 -17.94
C ALA A 80 27.13 -51.91 -19.05
N ALA A 81 27.44 -51.36 -20.22
CA ALA A 81 28.70 -51.59 -20.95
C ALA A 81 28.67 -50.99 -22.37
N LEU A 82 29.78 -50.28 -22.65
CA LEU A 82 30.58 -50.30 -23.89
C LEU A 82 30.22 -49.45 -25.13
N GLY A 83 31.26 -48.73 -25.57
CA GLY A 83 31.50 -48.21 -26.94
C GLY A 83 31.41 -46.69 -27.01
N LEU A 84 32.46 -45.87 -26.87
CA LEU A 84 33.82 -45.89 -27.44
C LEU A 84 33.83 -45.81 -28.98
N ALA A 85 33.83 -44.57 -29.51
CA ALA A 85 34.53 -44.23 -30.76
C ALA A 85 34.64 -42.69 -30.97
N PHE A 86 35.89 -42.22 -31.05
CA PHE A 86 36.46 -41.20 -31.96
C PHE A 86 35.53 -40.08 -32.48
N GLY A 87 35.77 -38.78 -32.29
CA GLY A 87 37.03 -38.05 -32.35
C GLY A 87 37.07 -37.22 -33.64
N VAL A 88 37.12 -35.88 -33.53
CA VAL A 88 37.90 -34.95 -34.39
C VAL A 88 37.86 -33.57 -33.71
N LEU A 89 39.04 -33.12 -33.26
CA LEU A 89 39.33 -31.72 -32.98
C LEU A 89 39.43 -30.96 -34.32
N THR A 90 38.71 -29.85 -34.45
CA THR A 90 39.11 -28.76 -35.34
C THR A 90 39.18 -27.47 -34.55
N ALA A 91 40.42 -27.07 -34.25
CA ALA A 91 40.75 -25.73 -33.79
C ALA A 91 40.63 -24.78 -34.98
N ALA A 92 39.68 -23.85 -34.93
CA ALA A 92 39.60 -22.72 -35.85
C ALA A 92 39.70 -21.41 -35.06
N THR A 93 40.91 -20.87 -35.12
CA THR A 93 41.35 -19.49 -35.02
C THR A 93 40.31 -18.40 -34.70
N ALA A 94 40.60 -17.66 -33.63
CA ALA A 94 39.96 -16.41 -33.25
C ALA A 94 40.18 -15.31 -34.30
N ALA A 95 39.09 -14.72 -34.80
CA ALA A 95 39.09 -13.41 -35.43
C ALA A 95 38.16 -12.48 -34.63
N ARG A 96 38.76 -11.66 -33.78
CA ARG A 96 38.11 -10.55 -33.08
C ARG A 96 37.70 -9.49 -34.11
N GLY A 97 36.46 -9.54 -34.56
CA GLY A 97 35.79 -8.47 -35.29
C GLY A 97 34.60 -7.96 -34.48
N SER A 98 34.82 -6.96 -33.62
CA SER A 98 33.74 -6.28 -32.90
C SER A 98 32.90 -5.48 -33.89
N LYS A 99 31.85 -6.12 -34.44
CA LYS A 99 30.80 -5.42 -35.17
C LYS A 99 29.94 -4.72 -34.14
N ARG A 100 30.24 -3.44 -33.87
CA ARG A 100 29.35 -2.56 -33.11
C ARG A 100 27.97 -2.60 -33.77
N ALA A 101 26.99 -3.11 -33.04
CA ALA A 101 25.59 -3.08 -33.46
C ALA A 101 25.21 -1.63 -33.81
N PRO A 102 24.43 -1.41 -34.88
CA PRO A 102 23.95 -0.07 -35.20
C PRO A 102 23.12 0.46 -34.02
N LYS A 103 23.52 1.62 -33.48
CA LYS A 103 22.71 2.36 -32.51
C LYS A 103 21.35 2.57 -33.15
N ARG A 104 20.32 1.88 -32.64
CA ARG A 104 18.93 2.19 -32.97
C ARG A 104 18.73 3.64 -32.55
N SER A 105 18.53 4.53 -33.53
CA SER A 105 18.08 5.89 -33.27
C SER A 105 16.72 5.77 -32.60
N GLY A 106 16.73 5.81 -31.27
CA GLY A 106 15.50 5.93 -30.49
C GLY A 106 14.85 7.21 -30.95
N VAL A 107 13.71 7.09 -31.65
CA VAL A 107 12.81 8.20 -31.87
C VAL A 107 12.37 8.61 -30.47
N ALA A 108 12.93 9.70 -29.96
CA ALA A 108 12.40 10.37 -28.79
C ALA A 108 10.99 10.80 -29.19
N ARG A 109 9.98 10.02 -28.77
CA ARG A 109 8.60 10.53 -28.77
C ARG A 109 8.65 11.79 -27.94
N ALA A 110 8.27 12.92 -28.54
CA ALA A 110 8.02 14.14 -27.80
C ALA A 110 6.94 13.81 -26.76
N ALA A 111 7.34 13.70 -25.49
CA ALA A 111 6.45 13.40 -24.39
C ALA A 111 5.70 14.69 -24.04
N THR A 112 4.68 15.02 -24.81
CA THR A 112 3.63 15.98 -24.44
C THR A 112 2.51 15.32 -23.64
N GLU A 113 2.54 14.00 -23.47
CA GLU A 113 1.68 13.27 -22.54
C GLU A 113 2.40 13.17 -21.20
N ASN A 114 1.81 13.76 -20.15
CA ASN A 114 2.25 13.56 -18.78
C ASN A 114 2.20 12.05 -18.48
N TYR A 115 3.38 11.42 -18.45
CA TYR A 115 3.50 9.98 -18.25
C TYR A 115 2.91 9.59 -16.89
N GLY A 116 1.78 8.86 -16.91
CA GLY A 116 1.13 8.35 -15.70
C GLY A 116 -0.17 9.04 -15.27
N GLU A 117 -0.70 10.00 -16.05
CA GLU A 117 -2.04 10.58 -15.79
C GLU A 117 -3.20 9.68 -16.25
N ASP A 118 -2.95 8.79 -17.22
CA ASP A 118 -3.94 7.76 -17.57
C ASP A 118 -3.96 6.67 -16.48
N LEU A 119 -4.84 6.89 -15.52
CA LEU A 119 -5.10 6.00 -14.40
C LEU A 119 -6.28 5.08 -14.68
N ALA A 120 -6.53 4.70 -15.95
CA ALA A 120 -7.61 3.79 -16.35
C ALA A 120 -7.63 2.50 -15.49
N VAL A 121 -8.35 2.57 -14.39
CA VAL A 121 -8.51 1.52 -13.39
C VAL A 121 -10.01 1.28 -13.29
N PRO A 122 -10.48 0.05 -13.58
CA PRO A 122 -11.88 -0.30 -13.45
C PRO A 122 -12.42 0.00 -12.04
N GLN A 123 -13.65 0.50 -11.93
CA GLN A 123 -14.24 0.86 -10.63
C GLN A 123 -14.44 -0.34 -9.69
N ASP A 124 -14.56 -1.55 -10.24
CA ASP A 124 -14.63 -2.82 -9.51
C ASP A 124 -13.25 -3.32 -9.03
N SER A 125 -12.16 -2.64 -9.40
CA SER A 125 -10.82 -2.97 -8.93
C SER A 125 -10.73 -2.86 -7.42
N PHE A 126 -10.03 -3.83 -6.82
CA PHE A 126 -9.76 -3.85 -5.39
C PHE A 126 -8.83 -2.69 -4.97
N CYS A 127 -9.15 -2.08 -3.84
CA CYS A 127 -8.32 -1.09 -3.17
C CYS A 127 -8.53 -1.20 -1.64
N VAL A 128 -7.72 -0.51 -0.86
CA VAL A 128 -7.87 -0.45 0.58
C VAL A 128 -8.10 1.00 0.98
N LEU A 129 -9.10 1.25 1.83
CA LEU A 129 -9.37 2.55 2.41
C LEU A 129 -8.82 2.58 3.84
N GLY A 130 -7.90 3.51 4.11
CA GLY A 130 -7.32 3.71 5.43
C GLY A 130 -7.86 4.97 6.10
N LEU A 131 -7.95 4.91 7.43
CA LEU A 131 -8.16 6.07 8.28
C LEU A 131 -6.82 6.51 8.90
N ALA A 132 -6.33 7.68 8.50
CA ALA A 132 -5.09 8.27 8.98
C ALA A 132 -5.35 9.35 10.03
N HIS A 133 -4.58 9.33 11.11
CA HIS A 133 -4.47 10.42 12.08
C HIS A 133 -3.39 11.40 11.61
N CYS A 134 -3.83 12.55 11.14
CA CYS A 134 -3.01 13.63 10.62
C CYS A 134 -3.21 14.90 11.45
N PHE A 135 -2.48 15.95 11.08
CA PHE A 135 -2.55 17.25 11.73
C PHE A 135 -2.69 18.37 10.71
N GLU A 136 -3.39 19.44 11.10
CA GLU A 136 -3.44 20.69 10.35
C GLU A 136 -2.94 21.83 11.22
N GLN A 137 -2.14 22.71 10.62
CA GLN A 137 -1.65 23.90 11.31
C GLN A 137 -2.61 25.06 11.10
N VAL A 138 -3.36 25.41 12.15
CA VAL A 138 -4.31 26.53 12.16
C VAL A 138 -3.82 27.57 13.15
N GLN A 139 -3.52 28.78 12.66
CA GLN A 139 -3.02 29.89 13.49
C GLN A 139 -1.78 29.51 14.34
N GLY A 140 -0.86 28.75 13.75
CA GLY A 140 0.36 28.29 14.41
C GLY A 140 0.18 27.15 15.42
N LYS A 141 -1.04 26.65 15.64
CA LYS A 141 -1.32 25.48 16.48
C LYS A 141 -1.67 24.26 15.62
N LEU A 142 -1.24 23.09 16.06
CA LEU A 142 -1.61 21.83 15.43
C LEU A 142 -2.95 21.36 15.97
N GLN A 143 -3.88 21.06 15.07
CA GLN A 143 -5.18 20.44 15.36
C GLN A 143 -5.21 19.04 14.73
N ASP A 144 -5.89 18.11 15.40
CA ASP A 144 -6.09 16.76 14.89
C ASP A 144 -7.01 16.77 13.68
N SER A 145 -6.63 16.05 12.63
CA SER A 145 -7.42 15.89 11.40
C SER A 145 -7.40 14.42 11.00
N PHE A 146 -8.57 13.82 10.81
CA PHE A 146 -8.70 12.40 10.46
C PHE A 146 -9.06 12.27 8.99
N VAL A 147 -8.23 11.57 8.22
CA VAL A 147 -8.31 11.54 6.76
C VAL A 147 -8.58 10.13 6.27
N LEU A 148 -9.61 9.98 5.44
CA LEU A 148 -9.87 8.79 4.64
C LEU A 148 -9.04 8.85 3.36
N GLU A 149 -8.14 7.87 3.18
CA GLU A 149 -7.24 7.82 2.03
C GLU A 149 -7.00 6.42 1.48
N PRO A 150 -6.82 6.28 0.15
CA PRO A 150 -6.51 4.99 -0.46
C PRO A 150 -5.10 4.55 -0.07
N MET A 151 -4.96 3.27 0.29
CA MET A 151 -3.71 2.66 0.72
C MET A 151 -3.12 1.76 -0.35
N THR A 152 -1.80 1.82 -0.49
CA THR A 152 -1.05 0.90 -1.37
C THR A 152 -0.86 -0.47 -0.71
N ALA A 153 -0.63 -1.50 -1.53
CA ALA A 153 -0.34 -2.84 -1.03
C ALA A 153 0.86 -2.87 -0.06
N SER A 154 1.94 -2.16 -0.39
CA SER A 154 3.14 -2.08 0.46
C SER A 154 2.86 -1.41 1.80
N THR A 155 2.00 -0.38 1.83
CA THR A 155 1.60 0.26 3.09
C THR A 155 0.90 -0.73 4.02
N VAL A 156 -0.02 -1.52 3.48
CA VAL A 156 -0.75 -2.55 4.26
C VAL A 156 0.20 -3.61 4.81
N GLU A 157 1.12 -4.09 3.98
CA GLU A 157 2.12 -5.09 4.38
C GLU A 157 3.03 -4.57 5.51
N VAL A 158 3.55 -3.34 5.36
CA VAL A 158 4.44 -2.70 6.34
C VAL A 158 3.73 -2.47 7.68
N ILE A 159 2.47 -2.03 7.67
CA ILE A 159 1.66 -1.88 8.88
C ILE A 159 1.44 -3.22 9.56
N ASN A 160 1.11 -4.26 8.79
CA ASN A 160 0.90 -5.61 9.34
C ASN A 160 2.19 -6.19 9.95
N ASN A 161 3.36 -5.76 9.49
CA ASN A 161 4.66 -6.12 10.06
C ASN A 161 5.01 -5.31 11.33
N GLY A 162 4.13 -4.43 11.82
CA GLY A 162 4.29 -3.70 13.08
C GLY A 162 5.07 -2.39 12.98
N ALA A 163 5.29 -1.88 11.77
CA ALA A 163 5.93 -0.58 11.59
C ALA A 163 5.08 0.54 12.21
N ALA A 164 5.76 1.56 12.75
CA ALA A 164 5.10 2.76 13.25
C ALA A 164 4.37 3.46 12.09
N THR A 165 3.13 3.89 12.35
CA THR A 165 2.25 4.40 11.31
C THR A 165 1.37 5.54 11.81
N SER A 166 0.86 6.38 10.90
CA SER A 166 -0.20 7.34 11.21
C SER A 166 -1.60 6.76 11.02
N TYR A 167 -1.72 5.55 10.46
CA TYR A 167 -3.01 4.90 10.25
C TYR A 167 -3.52 4.28 11.55
N GLU A 168 -4.82 4.36 11.78
CA GLU A 168 -5.50 3.72 12.93
C GLU A 168 -6.27 2.46 12.54
N ALA A 169 -6.88 2.50 11.36
CA ALA A 169 -7.68 1.40 10.84
C ALA A 169 -7.68 1.40 9.30
N PHE A 170 -7.96 0.26 8.69
CA PHE A 170 -8.21 0.15 7.25
C PHE A 170 -9.27 -0.91 6.94
N VAL A 171 -9.85 -0.84 5.74
CA VAL A 171 -10.81 -1.83 5.21
C VAL A 171 -10.56 -2.09 3.72
N GLY A 172 -10.67 -3.36 3.30
CA GLY A 172 -10.66 -3.72 1.88
C GLY A 172 -11.96 -3.32 1.19
N THR A 173 -11.87 -2.68 0.03
CA THR A 173 -13.02 -2.14 -0.72
C THR A 173 -12.73 -2.04 -2.22
N THR A 174 -13.60 -1.37 -2.99
CA THR A 174 -13.43 -1.13 -4.42
C THR A 174 -13.11 0.33 -4.72
N VAL A 175 -12.49 0.58 -5.87
CA VAL A 175 -12.21 1.93 -6.37
C VAL A 175 -13.49 2.76 -6.47
N GLY A 176 -14.58 2.19 -6.98
CA GLY A 176 -15.87 2.87 -7.12
C GLY A 176 -16.43 3.35 -5.78
N MET A 177 -16.29 2.56 -4.72
CA MET A 177 -16.71 2.98 -3.38
C MET A 177 -15.90 4.16 -2.84
N ILE A 178 -14.57 4.17 -3.06
CA ILE A 178 -13.70 5.26 -2.62
C ILE A 178 -14.03 6.55 -3.40
N LEU A 179 -14.19 6.44 -4.73
CA LEU A 179 -14.47 7.59 -5.58
C LEU A 179 -15.87 8.19 -5.39
N ALA A 180 -16.83 7.41 -4.89
CA ALA A 180 -18.16 7.92 -4.55
C ALA A 180 -18.13 8.93 -3.40
N GLN A 181 -17.07 8.92 -2.56
CA GLN A 181 -16.89 9.79 -1.39
C GLN A 181 -18.08 9.79 -0.40
N ASP A 182 -18.87 8.71 -0.41
CA ASP A 182 -20.02 8.58 0.46
C ASP A 182 -19.60 8.00 1.81
N THR A 183 -19.43 8.88 2.80
CA THR A 183 -19.08 8.49 4.18
C THR A 183 -20.15 7.60 4.82
N SER A 184 -21.40 7.64 4.35
CA SER A 184 -22.47 6.78 4.90
C SER A 184 -22.32 5.31 4.51
N ALA A 185 -21.63 5.04 3.39
CA ALA A 185 -21.30 3.70 2.93
C ALA A 185 -20.04 3.12 3.61
N VAL A 186 -19.29 3.94 4.37
CA VAL A 186 -18.10 3.52 5.09
C VAL A 186 -18.48 2.86 6.41
N PRO A 187 -17.92 1.69 6.77
CA PRO A 187 -18.21 1.04 8.05
C PRO A 187 -17.97 1.97 9.25
N SER A 188 -18.93 2.07 10.15
CA SER A 188 -18.82 2.90 11.36
C SER A 188 -17.64 2.50 12.25
N GLU A 189 -17.27 1.22 12.22
CA GLU A 189 -16.07 0.68 12.90
C GLU A 189 -14.77 1.30 12.36
N LEU A 190 -14.69 1.60 11.06
CA LEU A 190 -13.53 2.28 10.48
C LEU A 190 -13.44 3.72 11.00
N LEU A 191 -14.57 4.42 11.04
CA LEU A 191 -14.64 5.83 11.43
C LEU A 191 -14.38 6.05 12.92
N ASN A 192 -14.69 5.06 13.76
CA ASN A 192 -14.52 5.10 15.21
C ASN A 192 -15.17 6.34 15.86
N GLY A 193 -16.32 6.77 15.34
CA GLY A 193 -17.10 7.90 15.85
C GLY A 193 -16.49 9.29 15.62
N ARG A 194 -15.47 9.41 14.77
CA ARG A 194 -14.81 10.70 14.49
C ARG A 194 -15.35 11.37 13.24
N GLU A 195 -15.25 12.69 13.24
CA GLU A 195 -15.38 13.49 12.02
C GLU A 195 -14.16 13.22 11.12
N VAL A 196 -14.40 12.98 9.83
CA VAL A 196 -13.39 12.60 8.86
C VAL A 196 -13.48 13.46 7.60
N SER A 197 -12.34 13.73 6.99
CA SER A 197 -12.22 14.34 5.68
C SER A 197 -11.69 13.34 4.66
N TRP A 198 -11.99 13.55 3.38
CA TRP A 198 -11.38 12.77 2.30
C TRP A 198 -10.04 13.38 1.92
N ALA A 199 -9.10 12.54 1.49
CA ALA A 199 -7.80 12.98 0.99
C ALA A 199 -7.91 13.93 -0.22
N SER A 200 -6.95 14.86 -0.32
CA SER A 200 -6.73 15.65 -1.53
C SER A 200 -6.34 14.74 -2.71
N ASP A 201 -6.69 15.16 -3.93
CA ASP A 201 -6.41 14.45 -5.18
C ASP A 201 -6.85 12.98 -5.16
N LEU A 202 -8.03 12.73 -4.57
CA LEU A 202 -8.51 11.38 -4.26
C LEU A 202 -8.53 10.47 -5.50
N GLU A 203 -8.99 10.97 -6.64
CA GLU A 203 -9.04 10.20 -7.89
C GLU A 203 -7.66 9.72 -8.31
N PHE A 204 -6.70 10.65 -8.36
CA PHE A 204 -5.32 10.36 -8.72
C PHE A 204 -4.67 9.36 -7.75
N ARG A 205 -4.83 9.61 -6.44
CA ARG A 205 -4.27 8.75 -5.39
C ARG A 205 -4.91 7.36 -5.39
N THR A 206 -6.21 7.27 -5.65
CA THR A 206 -6.94 6.00 -5.71
C THR A 206 -6.50 5.18 -6.91
N GLY A 207 -6.38 5.79 -8.09
CA GLY A 207 -5.85 5.10 -9.27
C GLY A 207 -4.42 4.59 -9.06
N CYS A 208 -3.55 5.41 -8.45
CA CYS A 208 -2.19 5.00 -8.11
C CYS A 208 -2.17 3.82 -7.12
N ALA A 209 -2.95 3.90 -6.04
CA ALA A 209 -3.02 2.85 -5.03
C ALA A 209 -3.59 1.55 -5.61
N ALA A 210 -4.67 1.61 -6.37
CA ALA A 210 -5.31 0.45 -7.00
C ALA A 210 -4.37 -0.30 -7.95
N ARG A 211 -3.54 0.42 -8.72
CA ARG A 211 -2.51 -0.21 -9.57
C ARG A 211 -1.50 -1.04 -8.78
N THR A 212 -1.22 -0.70 -7.52
CA THR A 212 -0.33 -1.51 -6.67
C THR A 212 -0.94 -2.87 -6.31
N TRP A 213 -2.27 -2.95 -6.25
CA TRP A 213 -3.03 -4.16 -5.95
C TRP A 213 -3.19 -5.11 -7.13
N MET A 214 -3.02 -4.61 -8.36
CA MET A 214 -3.05 -5.42 -9.58
C MET A 214 -1.81 -6.30 -9.76
N ARG A 215 -0.77 -6.12 -8.93
CA ARG A 215 0.42 -6.97 -8.94
C ARG A 215 0.08 -8.35 -8.36
N GLU A 216 0.63 -9.41 -8.96
CA GLU A 216 0.37 -10.80 -8.56
C GLU A 216 0.60 -11.06 -7.06
N HIS A 217 1.70 -10.55 -6.50
CA HIS A 217 1.95 -10.71 -5.06
C HIS A 217 0.91 -9.99 -4.19
N ALA A 218 0.48 -8.81 -4.61
CA ALA A 218 -0.50 -8.03 -3.87
C ALA A 218 -1.89 -8.69 -3.92
N SER A 219 -2.30 -9.17 -5.09
CA SER A 219 -3.61 -9.81 -5.30
C SER A 219 -3.75 -11.16 -4.59
N THR A 220 -2.66 -11.93 -4.47
CA THR A 220 -2.68 -13.30 -3.91
C THR A 220 -2.25 -13.41 -2.46
N VAL A 221 -1.28 -12.59 -2.02
CA VAL A 221 -0.70 -12.67 -0.67
C VAL A 221 -1.19 -11.51 0.18
N VAL A 222 -0.92 -10.27 -0.23
CA VAL A 222 -1.20 -9.08 0.59
C VAL A 222 -2.71 -8.88 0.79
N ARG A 223 -3.55 -9.20 -0.20
CA ARG A 223 -5.02 -9.11 -0.08
C ARG A 223 -5.58 -9.94 1.08
N LYS A 224 -4.91 -11.03 1.49
CA LYS A 224 -5.31 -11.81 2.68
C LYS A 224 -5.16 -11.00 3.97
N LEU A 225 -4.29 -9.99 3.97
CA LEU A 225 -4.11 -9.06 5.08
C LEU A 225 -5.19 -7.98 5.11
N ALA A 226 -5.96 -7.76 4.05
CA ALA A 226 -7.05 -6.78 4.01
C ALA A 226 -8.29 -7.38 3.31
N PRO A 227 -9.02 -8.30 3.96
CA PRO A 227 -10.23 -8.87 3.39
C PRO A 227 -11.30 -7.80 3.11
N ASP A 228 -12.07 -7.99 2.04
CA ASP A 228 -13.14 -7.08 1.64
C ASP A 228 -14.16 -6.91 2.78
N GLY A 229 -14.48 -5.66 3.13
CA GLY A 229 -15.47 -5.30 4.15
C GLY A 229 -15.05 -5.55 5.61
N VAL A 230 -13.89 -6.17 5.88
CA VAL A 230 -13.41 -6.40 7.24
C VAL A 230 -12.52 -5.26 7.69
N VAL A 231 -12.94 -4.53 8.73
CA VAL A 231 -12.15 -3.47 9.34
C VAL A 231 -11.04 -4.09 10.18
N LYS A 232 -9.80 -3.67 9.92
CA LYS A 232 -8.64 -3.96 10.77
C LYS A 232 -8.20 -2.70 11.48
N SER A 233 -7.86 -2.84 12.76
CA SER A 233 -7.40 -1.78 13.65
C SER A 233 -6.34 -2.31 14.61
N GLY A 234 -5.90 -1.50 15.57
CA GLY A 234 -4.90 -1.90 16.57
C GLY A 234 -3.47 -1.89 16.03
N PHE A 235 -3.20 -0.98 15.09
CA PHE A 235 -1.86 -0.80 14.52
C PHE A 235 -0.91 -0.11 15.51
N ASN A 236 0.39 -0.13 15.21
CA ASN A 236 1.42 0.60 15.96
C ASN A 236 1.35 2.11 15.61
N THR A 237 0.25 2.76 15.98
CA THR A 237 0.01 4.17 15.66
C THR A 237 0.91 5.06 16.51
N SER A 238 1.65 5.96 15.87
CA SER A 238 2.61 6.86 16.53
C SER A 238 2.38 8.31 16.16
N THR A 239 2.29 9.17 17.17
CA THR A 239 2.17 10.63 17.02
C THR A 239 3.50 11.36 17.25
N LYS A 240 4.61 10.61 17.36
CA LYS A 240 5.96 11.17 17.51
C LYS A 240 6.36 11.96 16.26
N ASP A 241 6.16 11.36 15.09
CA ASP A 241 6.45 11.95 13.79
C ASP A 241 5.12 12.37 13.14
N LYS A 242 4.72 13.61 13.38
CA LYS A 242 3.40 14.12 13.00
C LYS A 242 3.33 14.37 11.48
N ARG A 243 2.31 13.80 10.84
CA ARG A 243 1.98 14.09 9.45
C ARG A 243 1.09 15.34 9.36
N ILE A 244 1.66 16.45 8.88
CA ILE A 244 0.96 17.73 8.74
C ILE A 244 0.50 17.91 7.29
N LEU A 245 -0.80 18.09 7.06
CA LEU A 245 -1.38 18.11 5.70
C LEU A 245 -1.14 19.41 4.95
N ASN A 246 -1.20 20.55 5.64
CA ASN A 246 -1.08 21.89 5.06
C ASN A 246 0.34 22.46 5.17
N PHE A 247 1.34 21.60 5.35
CA PHE A 247 2.73 22.03 5.43
C PHE A 247 3.28 22.30 4.03
N VAL A 248 3.61 23.55 3.75
CA VAL A 248 4.30 23.96 2.52
C VAL A 248 5.79 24.01 2.82
N HIS A 249 6.56 23.14 2.16
CA HIS A 249 8.02 23.19 2.25
C HIS A 249 8.56 24.28 1.33
N GLU A 250 8.92 25.42 1.92
CA GLU A 250 9.60 26.51 1.21
C GLU A 250 11.10 26.25 1.23
N VAL A 251 11.66 25.87 0.07
CA VAL A 251 13.11 25.71 -0.09
C VAL A 251 13.74 27.10 -0.09
N LYS A 252 14.63 27.35 0.87
CA LYS A 252 15.39 28.60 0.99
C LYS A 252 16.80 28.37 0.46
N ASP A 253 17.46 29.43 0.02
CA ASP A 253 18.88 29.33 -0.39
C ASP A 253 19.79 28.82 0.73
N SER A 254 19.39 29.02 1.99
CA SER A 254 20.08 28.44 3.15
C SER A 254 19.98 26.91 3.25
N ASP A 255 18.99 26.28 2.60
CA ASP A 255 18.84 24.81 2.49
C ASP A 255 19.70 24.22 1.35
N ASN A 256 20.34 25.07 0.54
CA ASN A 256 21.27 24.64 -0.50
C ASN A 256 22.59 24.16 0.12
N VAL A 257 22.59 22.93 0.62
CA VAL A 257 23.83 22.23 0.98
C VAL A 257 24.61 21.97 -0.31
N LYS A 258 25.73 22.68 -0.49
CA LYS A 258 26.63 22.48 -1.63
C LYS A 258 27.04 21.01 -1.70
N GLN A 259 26.70 20.34 -2.79
CA GLN A 259 26.90 18.89 -2.94
C GLN A 259 28.38 18.48 -2.99
N ASP A 260 29.27 19.40 -3.36
CA ASP A 260 30.70 19.18 -3.39
C ASP A 260 31.40 20.27 -2.56
N MET A 261 31.82 19.95 -1.33
CA MET A 261 32.76 20.82 -0.60
C MET A 261 34.13 20.89 -1.27
N SER A 262 34.43 19.98 -2.20
CA SER A 262 35.67 19.91 -2.96
C SER A 262 35.61 20.57 -4.33
N ILE A 263 34.43 21.02 -4.80
CA ILE A 263 34.30 21.78 -6.05
C ILE A 263 34.32 23.29 -5.82
N ASP A 264 34.61 23.73 -4.60
CA ASP A 264 35.09 25.08 -4.33
C ASP A 264 36.57 25.19 -4.82
N VAL A 265 36.79 24.88 -6.10
CA VAL A 265 38.08 24.93 -6.79
C VAL A 265 38.44 26.38 -7.16
N TYR A 266 37.46 27.28 -7.11
CA TYR A 266 37.71 28.71 -7.06
C TYR A 266 37.35 29.15 -5.66
N GLY A 267 38.34 29.13 -4.77
CA GLY A 267 38.20 29.65 -3.42
C GLY A 267 37.56 31.03 -3.46
N ARG A 268 36.30 31.09 -3.03
CA ARG A 268 35.82 32.31 -2.37
C ARG A 268 36.44 32.30 -1.00
N GLU A 269 37.66 32.81 -0.94
CA GLU A 269 38.12 33.44 0.29
C GLU A 269 37.04 34.45 0.71
N GLY A 270 36.73 34.44 2.01
CA GLY A 270 35.53 35.03 2.57
C GLY A 270 35.41 36.55 2.35
N GLU A 271 34.19 37.04 2.52
CA GLU A 271 33.90 38.43 2.92
C GLU A 271 34.78 39.51 2.26
N GLU A 272 34.64 39.72 0.95
CA GLU A 272 35.07 40.96 0.27
C GLU A 272 33.92 41.53 -0.58
N ASP A 273 32.69 41.56 -0.04
CA ASP A 273 31.60 42.35 -0.64
C ASP A 273 31.76 43.87 -0.34
N GLY A 274 32.78 44.27 0.44
CA GLY A 274 33.09 45.67 0.75
C GLY A 274 34.06 46.35 -0.22
N ASP A 275 34.94 45.61 -0.89
CA ASP A 275 36.02 46.19 -1.69
C ASP A 275 35.77 46.14 -3.21
N ALA A 276 34.76 45.38 -3.65
CA ALA A 276 34.43 45.24 -5.07
C ALA A 276 33.83 46.54 -5.66
N GLU A 277 33.05 47.30 -4.89
CA GLU A 277 32.50 48.59 -5.35
C GLU A 277 33.60 49.66 -5.46
N ASP A 278 34.58 49.67 -4.55
CA ASP A 278 35.71 50.60 -4.57
C ASP A 278 36.70 50.28 -5.72
N GLN A 279 36.95 48.99 -6.01
CA GLN A 279 37.78 48.59 -7.16
C GLN A 279 37.11 48.91 -8.50
N ILE A 280 35.79 48.85 -8.59
CA ILE A 280 35.03 49.27 -9.78
C ILE A 280 35.09 50.80 -9.93
N ALA A 281 34.98 51.56 -8.83
CA ALA A 281 35.08 53.02 -8.88
C ALA A 281 36.45 53.51 -9.37
N ASP A 282 37.55 52.84 -8.99
CA ASP A 282 38.90 53.18 -9.44
C ASP A 282 39.15 52.85 -10.93
N LEU A 283 38.46 51.85 -11.49
CA LEU A 283 38.55 51.48 -12.90
C LEU A 283 37.84 52.47 -13.84
N TYR A 284 36.83 53.20 -13.34
CA TYR A 284 36.04 54.15 -14.12
C TYR A 284 36.41 55.62 -13.88
N ASN A 285 37.38 55.92 -13.01
CA ASN A 285 37.98 57.24 -12.87
C ASN A 285 39.12 57.46 -13.89
N VAL A 286 38.77 57.52 -15.18
CA VAL A 286 39.59 58.06 -16.28
C VAL A 286 39.05 59.41 -16.71
#